data_AF-A0A958DTV6-F1
#
_entry.id   AF-A0A958DTV6-F1
#
_cell.length_a   1.000
_cell.length_b   1.000
_cell.length_c   1.000
_cell.angle_alpha   90.00
_cell.angle_beta   90.00
_cell.angle_gamma   90.00
#
_symmetry.space_group_name_H-M   'P 1'
#
loop_
_entity.id
_entity.type
_entity.pdbx_description
1 polymer ?
#
loop_
_entity_poly.entity_id
_entity_poly.type
_entity_poly.pdbx_seq_one_letter_code
_entity_poly.pdbx_strand_id
1 'polypeptide(L)'
;MASKKSYRVSNWSSYNRSLIERGSLTIWFNETAIEKWNAIDKTGKRGRPGTYSDIAIETALSLRAIFKLPLRATQGLVGSMITLMNLPLKNPDYSTLCRRQLSLEVQLPRTHSGQSLHVVVDATGLKIFGEGEWKVR
;
A
#
# COMPACT_ATOMS: atom_id res chain seq x y z
N MET A 1 -29.68 43.17 13.14
CA MET A 1 -28.52 42.26 12.94
C MET A 1 -28.82 40.96 13.66
N ALA A 2 -28.85 39.82 12.96
CA ALA A 2 -29.17 38.54 13.58
C ALA A 2 -28.04 38.08 14.51
N SER A 3 -28.38 37.76 15.76
CA SER A 3 -27.44 37.25 16.77
C SER A 3 -26.89 35.88 16.38
N LYS A 4 -25.56 35.73 16.43
CA LYS A 4 -24.86 34.48 16.12
C LYS A 4 -25.20 33.44 17.19
N LYS A 5 -25.91 32.37 16.83
CA LYS A 5 -26.17 31.25 17.75
C LYS A 5 -24.85 30.64 18.23
N SER A 6 -24.60 30.71 19.54
CA SER A 6 -23.50 30.02 20.19
C SER A 6 -23.93 28.58 20.48
N TYR A 7 -23.25 27.60 19.88
CA TYR A 7 -23.48 26.18 20.12
C TYR A 7 -22.40 25.64 21.04
N ARG A 8 -22.80 24.93 22.12
CA ARG A 8 -21.89 24.23 23.01
C ARG A 8 -21.67 22.81 22.50
N VAL A 9 -20.44 22.50 22.08
CA VAL A 9 -20.05 21.18 21.58
C VAL A 9 -20.01 20.18 22.76
N SER A 10 -20.97 19.26 22.82
CA SER A 10 -21.10 18.25 23.90
C SER A 10 -20.50 16.89 23.54
N ASN A 11 -20.13 16.65 22.28
CA ASN A 11 -19.64 15.36 21.79
C ASN A 11 -18.11 15.20 21.89
N TRP A 12 -17.41 16.07 22.61
CA TRP A 12 -15.93 16.10 22.69
C TRP A 12 -15.30 14.74 23.02
N SER A 13 -15.88 13.99 23.98
CA SER A 13 -15.40 12.65 24.33
C SER A 13 -15.52 11.66 23.17
N SER A 14 -16.65 11.66 22.46
CA SER A 14 -16.86 10.81 21.28
C SER A 14 -15.93 11.20 20.13
N TYR A 15 -15.75 12.50 19.90
CA TYR A 15 -14.83 13.00 18.89
C TYR A 15 -13.38 12.59 19.18
N ASN A 16 -12.90 12.75 20.42
CA ASN A 16 -11.56 12.31 20.83
C ASN A 16 -11.37 10.81 20.67
N ARG A 17 -12.37 9.99 21.04
CA ARG A 17 -12.31 8.56 20.80
C ARG A 17 -12.19 8.25 19.30
N SER A 18 -12.93 8.96 18.46
CA SER A 18 -12.80 8.82 17.00
C SER A 18 -11.41 9.21 16.49
N LEU A 19 -10.72 10.17 17.12
CA LEU A 19 -9.35 10.54 16.75
C LEU A 19 -8.35 9.45 17.12
N ILE A 20 -8.52 8.81 18.29
CA ILE A 20 -7.70 7.66 18.72
C ILE A 20 -7.93 6.48 17.77
N GLU A 21 -9.20 6.17 17.48
CA GLU A 21 -9.59 5.07 16.59
C GLU A 21 -9.05 5.22 15.16
N ARG A 22 -8.87 6.46 14.67
CA ARG A 22 -8.20 6.71 13.37
C ARG A 22 -6.74 6.24 13.33
N GLY A 23 -6.08 6.16 14.49
CA GLY A 23 -4.74 5.61 14.63
C GLY A 23 -4.72 4.09 14.81
N SER A 24 -5.87 3.46 15.02
CA SER A 24 -5.97 2.01 15.15
C SER A 24 -5.73 1.35 13.79
N LEU A 25 -4.74 0.46 13.72
CA LEU A 25 -4.40 -0.25 12.50
C LEU A 25 -4.96 -1.67 12.55
N THR A 26 -5.92 -1.97 11.69
CA THR A 26 -6.44 -3.33 11.50
C THR A 26 -5.90 -3.91 10.20
N ILE A 27 -5.14 -5.00 10.30
CA ILE A 27 -4.48 -5.65 9.15
C ILE A 27 -5.17 -7.00 8.89
N TRP A 28 -5.52 -7.24 7.63
CA TRP A 28 -6.07 -8.52 7.17
C TRP A 28 -5.20 -9.06 6.03
N PHE A 29 -4.91 -10.36 6.05
CA PHE A 29 -4.31 -11.05 4.90
C PHE A 29 -5.42 -11.76 4.16
N ASN A 30 -5.49 -11.54 2.85
CA ASN A 30 -6.44 -12.24 1.99
C ASN A 30 -6.07 -13.74 1.93
N GLU A 31 -7.03 -14.62 2.20
CA GLU A 31 -6.85 -16.07 2.16
C GLU A 31 -6.29 -16.54 0.81
N THR A 32 -6.78 -15.98 -0.29
CA THR A 32 -6.26 -16.29 -1.64
C THR A 32 -4.80 -15.88 -1.82
N ALA A 33 -4.36 -14.81 -1.14
CA ALA A 33 -2.96 -14.38 -1.16
C ALA A 33 -2.08 -15.29 -0.30
N ILE A 34 -2.60 -15.82 0.81
CA ILE A 34 -1.93 -16.83 1.64
C ILE A 34 -1.73 -18.11 0.84
N GLU A 35 -2.77 -18.61 0.18
CA GLU A 35 -2.70 -19.83 -0.65
C GLU A 35 -1.74 -19.69 -1.82
N LYS A 36 -1.78 -18.54 -2.52
CA LYS A 36 -0.95 -18.27 -3.70
C LYS A 36 0.36 -17.59 -3.37
N TRP A 37 0.83 -17.63 -2.12
CA TRP A 37 2.01 -16.88 -1.71
C TRP A 37 3.31 -17.38 -2.37
N ASN A 38 3.45 -18.69 -2.48
CA ASN A 38 4.59 -19.30 -3.15
C ASN A 38 4.29 -19.46 -4.65
N ALA A 39 5.31 -19.33 -5.49
CA ALA A 39 5.14 -19.61 -6.91
C ALA A 39 5.00 -21.13 -7.12
N ILE A 40 3.89 -21.53 -7.72
CA ILE A 40 3.57 -22.94 -7.99
C ILE A 40 4.08 -23.35 -9.38
N ASP A 41 4.10 -22.40 -10.32
CA ASP A 41 4.39 -22.70 -11.73
C ASP A 41 5.88 -22.69 -12.05
N LYS A 42 6.36 -23.81 -12.60
CA LYS A 42 7.66 -23.84 -13.29
C LYS A 42 7.49 -23.10 -14.60
N THR A 43 8.15 -21.95 -14.75
CA THR A 43 8.08 -21.09 -15.94
C THR A 43 8.59 -21.74 -17.22
N GLY A 44 9.17 -22.95 -17.17
CA GLY A 44 9.76 -23.65 -18.33
C GLY A 44 11.01 -22.96 -18.91
N LYS A 45 11.35 -21.77 -18.42
CA LYS A 45 12.51 -20.97 -18.84
C LYS A 45 13.77 -21.46 -18.13
N ARG A 46 14.92 -21.32 -18.80
CA ARG A 46 16.23 -21.67 -18.25
C ARG A 46 16.56 -20.74 -17.07
N GLY A 47 16.73 -21.31 -15.88
CA GLY A 47 17.01 -20.57 -14.64
C GLY A 47 16.33 -21.20 -13.42
N ARG A 48 16.66 -20.70 -12.22
CA ARG A 48 15.98 -21.14 -10.98
C ARG A 48 14.54 -20.60 -10.99
N PRO A 49 13.51 -21.46 -10.81
CA PRO A 49 12.13 -20.99 -10.66
C PRO A 49 12.01 -19.98 -9.52
N GLY A 50 11.15 -18.97 -9.70
CA GLY A 50 10.83 -18.02 -8.63
C GLY A 50 10.29 -18.77 -7.42
N THR A 51 10.65 -18.34 -6.20
CA THR A 51 10.13 -18.94 -4.96
C THR A 51 8.80 -18.32 -4.53
N TYR A 52 8.59 -17.04 -4.86
CA TYR A 52 7.43 -16.25 -4.46
C TYR A 52 6.60 -15.86 -5.69
N SER A 53 5.28 -15.82 -5.52
CA SER A 53 4.36 -15.35 -6.56
C SER A 53 4.43 -13.83 -6.73
N ASP A 54 3.85 -13.33 -7.82
CA ASP A 54 3.69 -11.88 -8.02
C ASP A 54 2.86 -11.23 -6.91
N ILE A 55 1.82 -11.91 -6.42
CA ILE A 55 0.98 -11.44 -5.31
C ILE A 55 1.81 -11.21 -4.05
N ALA A 56 2.72 -12.12 -3.71
CA ALA A 56 3.57 -11.97 -2.52
C ALA A 56 4.52 -10.77 -2.65
N ILE A 57 5.12 -10.57 -3.84
CA ILE A 57 6.00 -9.44 -4.11
C ILE A 57 5.21 -8.12 -4.10
N GLU A 58 4.06 -8.08 -4.77
CA GLU A 58 3.18 -6.92 -4.83
C GLU A 58 2.70 -6.50 -3.43
N THR A 59 2.32 -7.47 -2.60
CA THR A 59 1.91 -7.21 -1.21
C THR A 59 3.02 -6.52 -0.41
N ALA A 60 4.25 -7.05 -0.48
CA ALA A 60 5.40 -6.47 0.21
C ALA A 60 5.75 -5.07 -0.33
N LEU A 61 5.74 -4.88 -1.64
CA LEU A 61 6.03 -3.58 -2.27
C LEU A 61 4.91 -2.55 -2.04
N SER A 62 3.67 -2.99 -1.88
CA SER A 62 2.55 -2.12 -1.50
C SER A 62 2.73 -1.60 -0.09
N LEU A 63 3.06 -2.47 0.88
CA LEU A 63 3.39 -2.06 2.24
C LEU A 63 4.58 -1.10 2.26
N ARG A 64 5.59 -1.36 1.42
CA ARG A 64 6.71 -0.43 1.24
C ARG A 64 6.24 0.96 0.80
N ALA A 65 5.39 1.03 -0.22
CA ALA A 65 4.91 2.30 -0.77
C ALA A 65 4.04 3.06 0.22
N ILE A 66 3.10 2.38 0.88
CA ILE A 66 2.18 2.96 1.87
C ILE A 66 2.94 3.56 3.05
N PHE A 67 3.88 2.79 3.62
CA PHE A 67 4.65 3.21 4.80
C PHE A 67 5.95 3.96 4.44
N LYS A 68 6.20 4.24 3.16
CA LYS A 68 7.40 4.92 2.65
C LYS A 68 8.71 4.32 3.19
N LEU A 69 8.81 2.99 3.21
CA LEU A 69 9.93 2.26 3.83
C LEU A 69 11.08 1.96 2.85
N PRO A 70 12.33 1.85 3.33
CA PRO A 70 13.41 1.20 2.59
C PRO A 70 13.19 -0.32 2.53
N LEU A 71 13.69 -1.00 1.48
CA LEU A 71 13.43 -2.43 1.24
C LEU A 71 13.80 -3.36 2.41
N ARG A 72 14.86 -3.05 3.16
CA ARG A 72 15.26 -3.81 4.35
C ARG A 72 14.24 -3.67 5.49
N ALA A 73 13.71 -2.47 5.69
CA ALA A 73 12.65 -2.24 6.68
C ALA A 73 11.33 -2.89 6.24
N THR A 74 11.03 -2.89 4.93
CA THR A 74 9.90 -3.63 4.37
C THR A 74 10.00 -5.12 4.67
N GLN A 75 11.16 -5.74 4.43
CA GLN A 75 11.39 -7.14 4.79
C GLN A 75 11.13 -7.37 6.29
N GLY A 76 11.63 -6.48 7.16
CA GLY A 76 11.36 -6.55 8.61
C GLY A 76 9.86 -6.50 8.94
N LEU A 77 9.15 -5.51 8.40
CA LEU A 77 7.71 -5.32 8.62
C LEU A 77 6.89 -6.53 8.17
N VAL A 78 7.12 -7.02 6.94
CA VAL A 78 6.39 -8.18 6.39
C VAL A 78 6.66 -9.42 7.25
N GLY A 79 7.91 -9.64 7.67
CA GLY A 79 8.28 -10.74 8.55
C GLY A 79 7.58 -10.67 9.91
N SER A 80 7.54 -9.49 10.52
CA SER A 80 6.82 -9.26 11.78
C SER A 80 5.32 -9.51 11.63
N MET A 81 4.70 -9.06 10.53
CA MET A 81 3.27 -9.29 10.26
C MET A 81 2.95 -10.78 10.11
N ILE A 82 3.74 -11.52 9.32
CA ILE A 82 3.60 -12.97 9.17
C ILE A 82 3.68 -13.68 10.53
N THR A 83 4.64 -13.27 11.37
CA THR A 83 4.85 -13.85 12.71
C THR A 83 3.69 -13.53 13.66
N LEU A 84 3.28 -12.26 13.74
CA LEU A 84 2.19 -11.80 14.61
C LEU A 84 0.84 -12.44 14.25
N MET A 85 0.63 -12.73 12.98
CA MET A 85 -0.60 -13.34 12.47
C MET A 85 -0.51 -14.87 12.40
N ASN A 86 0.60 -15.47 12.84
CA ASN A 86 0.85 -16.92 12.82
C ASN A 86 0.61 -17.55 11.42
N LEU A 87 1.03 -16.84 10.36
CA LEU A 87 0.84 -17.30 8.99
C LEU A 87 1.95 -18.29 8.59
N PRO A 88 1.62 -19.42 7.93
CA PRO A 88 2.60 -20.42 7.50
C PRO A 88 3.35 -19.97 6.23
N LEU A 89 3.77 -18.70 6.16
CA LEU A 89 4.35 -18.06 4.99
C LEU A 89 5.84 -17.78 5.19
N LYS A 90 6.62 -17.90 4.13
CA LYS A 90 8.02 -17.44 4.12
C LYS A 90 8.09 -15.99 3.68
N ASN A 91 8.95 -15.20 4.32
CA ASN A 91 9.13 -13.79 3.99
C ASN A 91 10.13 -13.62 2.82
N PRO A 92 9.79 -12.88 1.75
CA PRO A 92 10.75 -12.50 0.71
C PRO A 92 11.87 -11.60 1.25
N ASP A 93 13.13 -11.89 0.90
CA ASP A 93 14.25 -11.02 1.26
C ASP A 93 14.30 -9.74 0.40
N TYR A 94 15.00 -8.72 0.90
CA TYR A 94 15.10 -7.41 0.25
C TYR A 94 15.72 -7.47 -1.14
N SER A 95 16.61 -8.44 -1.40
CA SER A 95 17.26 -8.61 -2.70
C SER A 95 16.30 -9.22 -3.72
N THR A 96 15.44 -10.13 -3.27
CA THR A 96 14.33 -10.70 -4.05
C THR A 96 13.32 -9.62 -4.40
N LEU A 97 12.90 -8.79 -3.45
CA LEU A 97 12.04 -7.63 -3.71
C LEU A 97 12.68 -6.65 -4.69
N CYS A 98 13.96 -6.31 -4.51
CA CYS A 98 14.70 -5.39 -5.37
C CYS A 98 14.76 -5.86 -6.83
N ARG A 99 15.01 -7.15 -7.06
CA ARG A 99 15.05 -7.72 -8.42
C ARG A 99 13.67 -7.81 -9.05
N ARG A 100 12.66 -8.22 -8.28
CA ARG A 100 11.32 -8.47 -8.80
C ARG A 100 10.52 -7.19 -9.06
N GLN A 101 10.78 -6.10 -8.34
CA GLN A 101 10.06 -4.84 -8.56
C GLN A 101 10.19 -4.31 -10.00
N LEU A 102 11.29 -4.61 -10.69
CA LEU A 102 11.55 -4.12 -12.05
C LEU A 102 10.64 -4.80 -13.09
N SER A 103 10.31 -6.07 -12.88
CA SER A 103 9.55 -6.90 -13.81
C SER A 103 8.12 -7.15 -13.35
N LEU A 104 7.71 -6.59 -12.21
CA LEU A 104 6.38 -6.79 -11.66
C LEU A 104 5.40 -5.90 -12.42
N GLU A 105 4.45 -6.51 -13.12
CA GLU A 105 3.33 -5.79 -13.72
C GLU A 105 2.26 -5.53 -12.66
N VAL A 106 2.04 -4.26 -12.31
CA VAL A 106 1.04 -3.85 -11.33
C VAL A 106 -0.13 -3.19 -12.07
N GLN A 107 -1.32 -3.75 -11.92
CA GLN A 107 -2.54 -3.11 -12.42
C GLN A 107 -3.07 -2.11 -11.40
N LEU A 108 -2.77 -0.83 -11.62
CA LEU A 108 -3.32 0.24 -10.80
C LEU A 108 -4.77 0.52 -11.21
N PRO A 109 -5.75 0.48 -10.27
CA PRO A 109 -7.13 0.81 -10.58
C PRO A 109 -7.21 2.26 -11.07
N ARG A 110 -7.78 2.46 -12.25
CA ARG A 110 -8.04 3.79 -12.79
C ARG A 110 -9.34 4.33 -12.22
N THR A 111 -9.25 5.24 -11.26
CA THR A 111 -10.39 6.07 -10.88
C THR A 111 -10.51 7.20 -11.89
N HIS A 112 -11.52 7.14 -12.76
CA HIS A 112 -11.87 8.26 -13.62
C HIS A 112 -12.84 9.16 -12.86
N SER A 113 -12.42 10.39 -12.53
CA SER A 113 -13.27 11.40 -11.88
C SER A 113 -14.31 12.03 -12.83
N GLY A 114 -14.31 11.66 -14.11
CA GLY A 114 -15.16 12.27 -15.15
C GLY A 114 -14.72 13.68 -15.59
N GLN A 115 -13.65 14.22 -15.00
CA GLN A 115 -13.09 15.54 -15.33
C GLN A 115 -11.81 15.42 -16.17
N SER A 116 -11.45 16.49 -16.88
CA SER A 116 -10.22 16.54 -17.68
C SER A 116 -8.98 16.51 -16.77
N LEU A 117 -8.11 15.52 -17.01
CA LEU A 117 -6.81 15.41 -16.34
C LEU A 117 -5.80 16.28 -17.09
N HIS A 118 -5.28 17.34 -16.46
CA HIS A 118 -4.22 18.15 -17.04
C HIS A 118 -2.88 17.74 -16.43
N VAL A 119 -1.95 17.27 -17.26
CA VAL A 119 -0.63 16.82 -16.83
C VAL A 119 0.40 17.78 -17.40
N VAL A 120 1.20 18.40 -16.53
CA VAL A 120 2.31 19.30 -16.89
C VAL A 120 3.61 18.59 -16.55
N VAL A 121 4.50 18.49 -17.53
CA VAL A 121 5.84 17.92 -17.37
C VAL A 121 6.85 19.07 -17.54
N ASP A 122 7.67 19.30 -16.51
CA ASP A 122 8.81 20.21 -16.58
C ASP A 122 10.11 19.51 -16.15
N ALA A 123 11.23 20.23 -16.21
CA ALA A 123 12.54 19.69 -15.85
C ALA A 123 12.65 19.31 -14.36
N THR A 124 11.75 19.79 -13.51
CA THR A 124 11.69 19.50 -12.07
C THR A 124 10.71 18.38 -11.73
N GLY A 125 9.79 18.04 -12.63
CA GLY A 125 8.98 16.84 -12.53
C GLY A 125 7.61 16.90 -13.19
N LEU A 126 6.70 16.11 -12.62
CA LEU A 126 5.36 15.87 -13.12
C LEU A 126 4.34 16.52 -12.18
N LYS A 127 3.47 17.37 -12.71
CA LYS A 127 2.35 17.98 -11.98
C LYS A 127 1.03 17.57 -12.62
N ILE A 128 0.08 17.11 -11.82
CA ILE A 128 -1.21 16.62 -12.26
C ILE A 128 -2.31 17.52 -11.66
N PHE A 129 -3.19 18.07 -12.49
CA PHE A 129 -4.32 18.92 -12.11
C PHE A 129 -5.65 18.22 -12.46
N GLY A 130 -6.65 18.35 -11.59
CA GLY A 130 -8.02 17.86 -11.84
C GLY A 130 -8.62 16.91 -10.78
N GLU A 131 -7.89 16.52 -9.73
CA GLU A 131 -8.39 15.56 -8.72
C GLU A 131 -8.24 16.05 -7.26
N GLY A 132 -8.16 17.36 -7.06
CA GLY A 132 -7.89 18.01 -5.77
C GLY A 132 -6.50 18.64 -5.76
N GLU A 133 -6.42 19.91 -5.35
CA GLU A 133 -5.23 20.77 -5.51
C GLU A 133 -3.99 20.38 -4.69
N TRP A 134 -4.02 19.25 -3.98
CA TRP A 134 -2.91 18.79 -3.16
C TRP A 134 -2.74 17.27 -3.26
N LYS A 135 -2.21 16.80 -4.39
CA LYS A 135 -1.44 15.56 -4.45
C LYS A 135 -0.02 15.89 -4.89
N VAL A 136 0.82 16.26 -3.92
CA VAL A 136 2.28 16.24 -4.06
C VAL A 136 2.75 14.92 -3.44
N ARG A 137 3.61 14.20 -4.18
CA ARG A 137 4.13 12.84 -3.91
C ARG A 137 4.27 12.40 -2.44
#